data_AF-A0A7W9Z2J8-F1
#
_entry.id   AF-A0A7W9Z2J8-F1
#
_cell.length_a   1.000
_cell.length_b   1.000
_cell.length_c   1.000
_cell.angle_alpha   90.00
_cell.angle_beta   90.00
_cell.angle_gamma   90.00
#
_symmetry.space_group_name_H-M   'P 1'
#
loop_
_entity.id
_entity.type
_entity.pdbx_description
1 polymer ?
#
loop_
_entity_poly.entity_id
_entity_poly.type
_entity_poly.pdbx_seq_one_letter_code
_entity_poly.pdbx_strand_id
1 'polypeptide(L)'
;MIQAINTPTKVTPRFHVRWVFGSVTEAMRQQLIAFWLQEGALTNPDEAWWRSWEVACVLQEEESHHIVGVCTVAIRMDEHNRSYGFVRMFIRPGSRLIGLNVSLMERMIEGFTALAREPGAPHRLIATIENRKLERRGAQRIFARLGFVHVGTAPNGELVMQRVLTT
;
A
#
# COMPACT_ATOMS: atom_id res chain seq x y z
N MET A 1 36.92 37.55 -13.91
CA MET A 1 36.89 36.28 -13.15
C MET A 1 35.43 36.03 -12.78
N ILE A 2 34.71 35.23 -13.57
CA ILE A 2 33.26 34.98 -13.38
C ILE A 2 33.13 33.59 -12.75
N GLN A 3 32.58 33.53 -11.53
CA GLN A 3 32.28 32.28 -10.84
C GLN A 3 31.10 31.58 -11.54
N ALA A 4 31.30 30.33 -11.93
CA ALA A 4 30.23 29.47 -12.43
C ALA A 4 29.31 29.07 -11.27
N ILE A 5 28.04 29.43 -11.38
CA ILE A 5 26.98 29.04 -10.46
C ILE A 5 26.65 27.56 -10.75
N ASN A 6 27.22 26.65 -9.97
CA ASN A 6 26.83 25.24 -9.99
C ASN A 6 25.38 25.14 -9.54
N THR A 7 24.47 25.00 -10.50
CA THR A 7 23.06 24.72 -10.21
C THR A 7 22.99 23.26 -9.77
N PRO A 8 22.53 22.91 -8.56
CA PRO A 8 22.41 21.53 -8.16
C PRO A 8 21.39 20.84 -9.06
N THR A 9 21.86 19.89 -9.88
CA THR A 9 21.01 18.94 -10.60
C THR A 9 20.12 18.26 -9.57
N LYS A 10 18.80 18.49 -9.63
CA LYS A 10 17.82 17.76 -8.83
C LYS A 10 17.95 16.28 -9.18
N VAL A 11 18.63 15.53 -8.32
CA VAL A 11 18.63 14.06 -8.38
C VAL A 11 17.18 13.64 -8.19
N THR A 12 16.63 12.93 -9.17
CA THR A 12 15.29 12.36 -9.03
C THR A 12 15.41 11.17 -8.09
N PRO A 13 14.74 11.19 -6.92
CA PRO A 13 14.85 10.09 -5.97
C PRO A 13 14.36 8.80 -6.63
N ARG A 14 15.16 7.75 -6.51
CA ARG A 14 14.78 6.39 -6.92
C ARG A 14 14.07 5.68 -5.78
N PHE A 15 13.07 4.88 -6.12
CA PHE A 15 12.23 4.17 -5.16
C PHE A 15 12.20 2.69 -5.49
N HIS A 16 12.11 1.86 -4.45
CA HIS A 16 11.88 0.43 -4.59
C HIS A 16 10.77 -0.03 -3.64
N VAL A 17 10.06 -1.08 -4.05
CA VAL A 17 9.03 -1.73 -3.23
C VAL A 17 9.59 -3.01 -2.64
N ARG A 18 9.45 -3.15 -1.32
CA ARG A 18 9.89 -4.31 -0.57
C ARG A 18 8.69 -5.01 0.08
N TRP A 19 8.58 -6.32 -0.14
CA TRP A 19 7.64 -7.17 0.59
C TRP A 19 8.19 -7.43 2.01
N VAL A 20 7.34 -7.25 3.02
CA VAL A 20 7.72 -7.36 4.44
C VAL A 20 6.65 -8.05 5.31
N PHE A 21 5.59 -8.59 4.69
CA PHE A 21 4.51 -9.24 5.43
C PHE A 21 5.05 -10.38 6.30
N GLY A 22 4.70 -10.39 7.59
CA GLY A 22 5.19 -11.37 8.55
C GLY A 22 6.68 -11.23 8.93
N SER A 23 7.41 -10.25 8.37
CA SER A 23 8.85 -10.05 8.60
C SER A 23 9.20 -8.62 9.04
N VAL A 24 8.24 -7.88 9.60
CA VAL A 24 8.47 -6.52 10.12
C VAL A 24 9.29 -6.62 11.41
N THR A 25 10.52 -6.11 11.37
CA THR A 25 11.41 -6.01 12.54
C THR A 25 10.97 -4.89 13.46
N GLU A 26 11.42 -4.90 14.72
CA GLU A 26 11.12 -3.82 15.67
C GLU A 26 11.63 -2.45 15.18
N ALA A 27 12.83 -2.39 14.60
CA ALA A 27 13.36 -1.16 14.02
C ALA A 27 12.49 -0.64 12.86
N MET A 28 12.01 -1.53 11.98
CA MET A 28 11.09 -1.14 10.90
C MET A 28 9.73 -0.71 11.45
N ARG A 29 9.25 -1.36 12.52
CA ARG A 29 8.01 -1.00 13.20
C ARG A 29 8.05 0.43 13.73
N GLN A 30 9.15 0.81 14.38
CA GLN A 30 9.36 2.17 14.86
C GLN A 30 9.38 3.18 13.69
N GLN A 31 10.02 2.84 12.57
CA GLN A 31 10.01 3.69 11.38
C GLN A 31 8.59 3.85 10.79
N LEU A 32 7.81 2.78 10.71
CA LEU A 32 6.42 2.80 10.23
C LEU A 32 5.51 3.68 11.10
N ILE A 33 5.61 3.51 12.42
CA ILE A 33 4.86 4.32 13.39
C ILE A 33 5.23 5.78 13.25
N ALA A 34 6.52 6.11 13.24
CA ALA A 34 6.99 7.48 13.08
C ALA A 34 6.51 8.09 11.75
N PHE A 35 6.61 7.33 10.65
CA PHE A 35 6.14 7.74 9.33
C PHE A 35 4.66 8.11 9.31
N TRP A 36 3.79 7.25 9.85
CA TRP A 36 2.35 7.53 9.86
C TRP A 36 1.97 8.73 10.73
N LEU A 37 2.60 8.86 11.91
CA LEU A 37 2.34 9.97 12.82
C LEU A 37 2.83 11.30 12.25
N GLN A 38 4.03 11.33 11.65
CA GLN A 38 4.61 12.53 11.05
C GLN A 38 3.80 13.03 9.85
N GLU A 39 3.32 12.11 9.02
CA GLU A 39 2.52 12.44 7.83
C GLU A 39 1.03 12.67 8.14
N GLY A 40 0.62 12.50 9.41
CA GLY A 40 -0.78 12.61 9.84
C GLY A 40 -1.70 11.55 9.23
N ALA A 41 -1.13 10.46 8.71
CA ALA A 41 -1.87 9.34 8.15
C ALA A 41 -2.60 8.53 9.23
N LEU A 42 -2.01 8.48 10.43
CA LEU A 42 -2.62 8.01 11.66
C LEU A 42 -2.31 9.03 12.74
N THR A 43 -3.27 9.28 13.64
CA THR A 43 -3.11 10.24 14.74
C THR A 43 -2.95 9.57 16.09
N ASN A 44 -3.21 8.26 16.18
CA ASN A 44 -3.09 7.48 17.40
C ASN A 44 -1.87 6.53 17.32
N PRO A 45 -0.88 6.66 18.23
CA PRO A 45 0.28 5.77 18.29
C PRO A 45 -0.07 4.29 18.49
N ASP A 46 -1.10 3.98 19.29
CA ASP A 46 -1.53 2.60 19.53
C ASP A 46 -2.11 1.99 18.26
N GLU A 47 -2.91 2.75 17.51
CA GLU A 47 -3.42 2.31 16.20
C GLU A 47 -2.26 2.10 15.22
N ALA A 48 -1.28 3.01 15.19
CA ALA A 48 -0.10 2.86 14.35
C ALA A 48 0.70 1.60 14.71
N TRP A 49 0.85 1.31 16.00
CA TRP A 49 1.47 0.08 16.46
C TRP A 49 0.67 -1.16 16.02
N TRP A 50 -0.65 -1.18 16.18
CA TRP A 50 -1.48 -2.30 15.70
C TRP A 50 -1.39 -2.49 14.19
N ARG A 51 -1.48 -1.41 13.40
CA ARG A 51 -1.44 -1.47 11.94
C ARG A 51 -0.07 -1.86 11.39
N SER A 52 1.00 -1.68 12.15
CA SER A 52 2.33 -2.16 11.76
C SER A 52 2.42 -3.68 11.59
N TRP A 53 1.54 -4.45 12.25
CA TRP A 53 1.40 -5.89 12.06
C TRP A 53 0.72 -6.28 10.74
N GLU A 54 0.02 -5.33 10.12
CA GLU A 54 -0.72 -5.55 8.88
C GLU A 54 0.11 -5.14 7.65
N VAL A 55 1.35 -4.68 7.81
CA VAL A 55 2.16 -4.16 6.69
C VAL A 55 2.58 -5.29 5.76
N ALA A 56 2.16 -5.19 4.50
CA ALA A 56 2.50 -6.14 3.45
C ALA A 56 3.72 -5.69 2.65
N CYS A 57 3.73 -4.41 2.24
CA CYS A 57 4.82 -3.83 1.47
C CYS A 57 5.15 -2.43 1.97
N VAL A 58 6.44 -2.07 1.85
CA VAL A 58 6.92 -0.69 2.02
C VAL A 58 7.51 -0.19 0.72
N LEU A 59 7.31 1.10 0.46
CA LEU A 59 7.97 1.86 -0.59
C LEU A 59 9.07 2.70 0.07
N GLN A 60 10.31 2.48 -0.35
CA GLN A 60 11.48 3.12 0.23
C GLN A 60 12.27 3.89 -0.82
N GLU A 61 12.87 5.00 -0.41
CA GLU A 61 13.93 5.66 -1.19
C GLU A 61 15.17 4.76 -1.24
N GLU A 62 15.83 4.66 -2.40
CA GLU A 62 17.01 3.81 -2.56
C GLU A 62 18.21 4.27 -1.74
N GLU A 63 18.45 5.58 -1.63
CA GLU A 63 19.64 6.13 -0.96
C GLU A 63 19.49 6.17 0.56
N SER A 64 18.36 6.65 1.06
CA SER A 64 18.12 6.86 2.50
C SER A 64 17.49 5.65 3.18
N HIS A 65 16.92 4.71 2.41
CA HIS A 65 16.05 3.64 2.88
C HIS A 65 14.83 4.11 3.69
N HIS A 66 14.52 5.41 3.68
CA HIS A 66 13.36 5.95 4.39
C HIS A 66 12.07 5.47 3.74
N ILE A 67 11.11 5.11 4.59
CA ILE A 67 9.77 4.74 4.16
C ILE A 67 9.04 5.99 3.69
N VAL A 68 8.53 5.94 2.46
CA VAL A 68 7.74 7.03 1.85
C VAL A 68 6.33 6.59 1.47
N GLY A 69 6.07 5.28 1.55
CA GLY A 69 4.75 4.72 1.37
C GLY A 69 4.63 3.31 1.92
N VAL A 70 3.41 2.90 2.21
CA VAL A 70 3.09 1.63 2.86
C VAL A 70 1.81 1.07 2.26
N CYS A 71 1.79 -0.25 2.04
CA CYS A 71 0.59 -1.02 1.77
C CYS A 71 0.32 -1.96 2.94
N THR A 72 -0.81 -1.80 3.62
CA THR A 72 -1.27 -2.69 4.70
C THR A 72 -2.35 -3.63 4.17
N VAL A 73 -2.33 -4.89 4.60
CA VAL A 73 -3.38 -5.88 4.35
C VAL A 73 -3.81 -6.49 5.69
N ALA A 74 -5.00 -6.08 6.12
CA ALA A 74 -5.61 -6.53 7.34
C ALA A 74 -6.41 -7.82 7.08
N ILE A 75 -5.96 -8.96 7.60
CA ILE A 75 -6.68 -10.23 7.43
C ILE A 75 -7.90 -10.25 8.35
N ARG A 76 -9.08 -10.53 7.78
CA ARG A 76 -10.39 -10.52 8.45
C ARG A 76 -11.24 -11.69 7.95
N MET A 77 -12.31 -12.00 8.68
CA MET A 77 -13.28 -13.04 8.33
C MET A 77 -14.60 -12.39 7.96
N ASP A 78 -15.26 -12.92 6.92
CA ASP A 78 -16.64 -12.54 6.59
C ASP A 78 -17.67 -13.33 7.41
N GLU A 79 -18.95 -13.02 7.21
CA GLU A 79 -20.09 -13.68 7.88
C GLU A 79 -20.20 -15.19 7.59
N HIS A 80 -19.52 -15.67 6.54
CA HIS A 80 -19.45 -17.08 6.17
C HIS A 80 -18.12 -17.73 6.61
N ASN A 81 -17.39 -17.09 7.52
CA ASN A 81 -16.10 -17.55 8.03
C ASN A 81 -15.05 -17.78 6.92
N ARG A 82 -15.08 -16.95 5.87
CA ARG A 82 -14.04 -16.95 4.82
C ARG A 82 -13.11 -15.77 5.01
N SER A 83 -11.81 -16.04 4.96
CA SER A 83 -10.77 -15.02 5.11
C SER A 83 -10.71 -14.09 3.89
N TYR A 84 -10.51 -12.81 4.16
CA TYR A 84 -10.20 -11.78 3.16
C TYR A 84 -9.16 -10.80 3.70
N GLY A 85 -8.36 -10.23 2.79
CA GLY A 85 -7.39 -9.18 3.11
C GLY A 85 -7.97 -7.81 2.78
N PHE A 86 -8.13 -6.94 3.78
CA PHE A 86 -8.54 -5.56 3.58
C PHE A 86 -7.32 -4.66 3.33
N VAL A 87 -7.20 -4.18 2.10
CA VAL A 87 -6.06 -3.43 1.57
C VAL A 87 -6.23 -1.94 1.85
N ARG A 88 -5.18 -1.31 2.38
CA ARG A 88 -5.04 0.16 2.43
C ARG A 88 -3.65 0.55 1.97
N MET A 89 -3.55 1.71 1.32
CA MET A 89 -2.28 2.26 0.88
C MET A 89 -2.16 3.72 1.30
N PHE A 90 -0.96 4.09 1.72
CA PHE A 90 -0.61 5.47 1.97
C PHE A 90 0.76 5.76 1.36
N ILE A 91 0.87 6.84 0.59
CA ILE A 91 2.13 7.38 0.08
C ILE A 91 2.17 8.84 0.52
N ARG A 92 3.29 9.27 1.12
CA ARG A 92 3.44 10.66 1.57
C ARG A 92 3.23 11.62 0.40
N PRO A 93 2.54 12.75 0.56
CA PRO A 93 2.17 13.64 -0.54
C PRO A 93 3.34 14.03 -1.46
N GLY A 94 4.50 14.36 -0.88
CA GLY A 94 5.69 14.79 -1.63
C GLY A 94 6.37 13.71 -2.49
N SER A 95 6.01 12.43 -2.31
CA SER A 95 6.58 11.30 -3.07
C SER A 95 5.56 10.62 -3.98
N ARG A 96 4.38 11.21 -4.20
CA ARG A 96 3.36 10.64 -5.08
C ARG A 96 3.74 10.83 -6.55
N LEU A 97 4.51 9.89 -7.09
CA LEU A 97 4.79 9.78 -8.52
C LEU A 97 3.86 8.78 -9.20
N ILE A 98 3.64 8.99 -10.50
CA ILE A 98 2.84 8.09 -11.33
C ILE A 98 3.45 6.69 -11.27
N GLY A 99 2.61 5.68 -11.00
CA GLY A 99 3.01 4.27 -11.01
C GLY A 99 3.43 3.72 -9.66
N LEU A 100 3.82 4.53 -8.67
CA LEU A 100 4.29 4.00 -7.37
C LEU A 100 3.21 3.25 -6.59
N ASN A 101 1.95 3.72 -6.69
CA ASN A 101 0.81 2.99 -6.14
C ASN A 101 0.60 1.65 -6.84
N VAL A 102 0.83 1.60 -8.16
CA VAL A 102 0.71 0.37 -8.95
C VAL A 102 1.80 -0.61 -8.55
N SER A 103 3.06 -0.16 -8.42
CA SER A 103 4.16 -1.01 -7.95
C SER A 103 3.93 -1.58 -6.54
N LEU A 104 3.34 -0.79 -5.63
CA LEU A 104 2.92 -1.29 -4.31
C LEU A 104 1.85 -2.38 -4.43
N MET A 105 0.83 -2.15 -5.26
CA MET A 105 -0.24 -3.13 -5.48
C MET A 105 0.28 -4.41 -6.14
N GLU A 106 1.12 -4.30 -7.17
CA GLU A 106 1.70 -5.44 -7.89
C GLU A 106 2.50 -6.33 -6.93
N ARG A 107 3.42 -5.74 -6.15
CA ARG A 107 4.19 -6.51 -5.17
C ARG A 107 3.32 -7.11 -4.08
N MET A 108 2.29 -6.39 -3.63
CA MET A 108 1.35 -6.91 -2.64
C MET A 108 0.56 -8.10 -3.19
N ILE A 109 0.05 -7.99 -4.43
CA ILE A 109 -0.65 -9.07 -5.12
C ILE A 109 0.27 -10.28 -5.31
N GLU A 110 1.51 -10.07 -5.77
CA GLU A 110 2.51 -11.11 -5.97
C GLU A 110 2.72 -11.91 -4.68
N GLY A 111 3.00 -11.21 -3.56
CA GLY A 111 3.24 -11.86 -2.28
C GLY A 111 2.03 -12.62 -1.74
N PHE A 112 0.83 -12.04 -1.79
CA PHE A 112 -0.38 -12.75 -1.33
C PHE A 112 -0.82 -13.87 -2.26
N THR A 113 -0.52 -13.78 -3.57
CA THR A 113 -0.76 -14.89 -4.50
C THR A 113 0.19 -16.06 -4.19
N ALA A 114 1.45 -15.77 -3.86
CA ALA A 114 2.40 -16.81 -3.43
C ALA A 114 1.97 -17.50 -2.13
N LEU A 115 1.34 -16.76 -1.21
CA LEU A 115 0.82 -17.29 0.06
C LEU A 115 -0.59 -17.89 -0.06
N ALA A 116 -1.24 -17.86 -1.23
CA ALA A 116 -2.66 -18.13 -1.36
C ALA A 116 -3.09 -19.55 -0.95
N ARG A 117 -2.14 -20.50 -0.86
CA ARG A 117 -2.36 -21.88 -0.44
C ARG A 117 -2.02 -22.15 1.03
N GLU A 118 -1.47 -21.17 1.73
CA GLU A 118 -1.12 -21.33 3.14
C GLU A 118 -2.37 -21.33 4.02
N PRO A 119 -2.40 -22.12 5.12
CA PRO A 119 -3.49 -22.09 6.08
C PRO A 119 -3.72 -20.66 6.63
N GLY A 120 -4.96 -20.19 6.55
CA GLY A 120 -5.33 -18.85 7.03
C GLY A 120 -5.02 -17.71 6.05
N ALA A 121 -4.45 -18.00 4.87
CA ALA A 121 -4.29 -17.00 3.82
C ALA A 121 -5.65 -16.43 3.37
N PRO A 122 -5.71 -15.15 2.97
CA PRO A 122 -6.93 -14.57 2.43
C PRO A 122 -7.26 -15.20 1.07
N HIS A 123 -8.53 -15.51 0.84
CA HIS A 123 -8.99 -16.00 -0.48
C HIS A 123 -9.15 -14.86 -1.49
N ARG A 124 -9.30 -13.64 -0.99
CA ARG A 124 -9.54 -12.43 -1.77
C ARG A 124 -8.97 -11.21 -1.08
N LEU A 125 -8.62 -10.22 -1.89
CA LEU A 125 -8.25 -8.88 -1.46
C LEU A 125 -9.42 -7.93 -1.71
N ILE A 126 -9.71 -7.08 -0.73
CA ILE A 126 -10.75 -6.05 -0.79
C ILE A 126 -10.11 -4.69 -0.57
N ALA A 127 -10.43 -3.71 -1.40
CA ALA A 127 -10.01 -2.33 -1.23
C ALA A 127 -11.22 -1.40 -1.34
N THR A 128 -11.27 -0.35 -0.52
CA THR A 128 -12.17 0.78 -0.74
C THR A 128 -11.44 1.90 -1.46
N ILE A 129 -12.13 2.56 -2.38
CA ILE A 129 -11.59 3.66 -3.17
C ILE A 129 -12.06 4.98 -2.57
N GLU A 130 -11.24 5.56 -1.70
CA GLU A 130 -11.53 6.84 -1.03
C GLU A 130 -11.40 8.03 -2.00
N ASN A 131 -10.45 7.96 -2.93
CA ASN A 131 -10.19 9.04 -3.88
C ASN A 131 -11.05 8.90 -5.13
N ARG A 132 -12.11 9.70 -5.25
CA ARG A 132 -13.02 9.73 -6.42
C ARG A 132 -12.31 9.87 -7.78
N LYS A 133 -11.09 10.43 -7.84
CA LYS A 133 -10.32 10.48 -9.10
C LYS A 133 -9.98 9.08 -9.63
N LEU A 134 -9.95 8.07 -8.77
CA LEU A 134 -9.71 6.67 -9.10
C LEU A 134 -10.95 5.95 -9.66
N GLU A 135 -12.11 6.60 -9.66
CA GLU A 135 -13.33 6.12 -10.34
C GLU A 135 -13.28 6.36 -11.86
N ARG A 136 -12.34 7.20 -12.32
CA ARG A 136 -12.20 7.50 -13.75
C ARG A 136 -11.75 6.28 -14.54
N ARG A 137 -12.19 6.21 -15.81
CA ARG A 137 -11.89 5.10 -16.74
C ARG A 137 -10.41 4.70 -16.83
N GLY A 138 -9.48 5.64 -16.68
CA GLY A 138 -8.05 5.33 -16.69
C GLY A 138 -7.62 4.52 -15.47
N ALA A 139 -7.99 4.95 -14.27
CA ALA A 139 -7.70 4.25 -13.03
C ALA A 139 -8.45 2.91 -12.95
N GLN A 140 -9.71 2.86 -13.37
CA GLN A 140 -10.48 1.61 -13.44
C GLN A 140 -9.83 0.57 -14.38
N ARG A 141 -9.26 1.00 -15.51
CA ARG A 141 -8.47 0.12 -16.38
C ARG A 141 -7.22 -0.44 -15.69
N ILE A 142 -6.56 0.35 -14.86
CA ILE A 142 -5.41 -0.11 -14.07
C ILE A 142 -5.87 -1.16 -13.04
N PHE A 143 -6.93 -0.89 -12.28
CA PHE A 143 -7.49 -1.87 -11.34
C PHE A 143 -7.89 -3.18 -12.03
N ALA A 144 -8.56 -3.10 -13.17
CA ALA A 144 -8.94 -4.28 -13.95
C ALA A 144 -7.73 -5.11 -14.41
N ARG A 145 -6.64 -4.45 -14.85
CA ARG A 145 -5.37 -5.13 -15.19
C ARG A 145 -4.73 -5.80 -13.97
N LEU A 146 -4.88 -5.21 -12.81
CA LEU A 146 -4.50 -5.80 -11.53
C LEU A 146 -5.52 -6.84 -11.03
N GLY A 147 -6.52 -7.21 -11.83
CA GLY A 147 -7.56 -8.20 -11.51
C GLY A 147 -8.54 -7.79 -10.42
N PHE A 148 -8.63 -6.50 -10.10
CA PHE A 148 -9.68 -5.97 -9.25
C PHE A 148 -10.96 -5.74 -10.06
N VAL A 149 -12.09 -6.15 -9.50
CA VAL A 149 -13.43 -5.91 -10.03
C VAL A 149 -14.26 -5.15 -9.01
N HIS A 150 -15.17 -4.29 -9.48
CA HIS A 150 -16.12 -3.60 -8.61
C HIS A 150 -17.18 -4.58 -8.10
N VAL A 151 -17.39 -4.64 -6.79
CA VAL A 151 -18.35 -5.56 -6.14
C VAL A 151 -19.44 -4.86 -5.34
N GLY A 152 -19.35 -3.55 -5.15
CA GLY A 152 -20.38 -2.78 -4.46
C GLY A 152 -19.87 -1.44 -3.94
N THR A 153 -20.68 -0.81 -3.11
CA THR A 153 -20.38 0.51 -2.52
C THR A 153 -20.54 0.42 -1.02
N ALA A 154 -19.55 0.92 -0.29
CA ALA A 154 -19.59 0.98 1.17
C ALA A 154 -20.61 2.05 1.64
N PRO A 155 -21.07 2.02 2.91
CA PRO A 155 -22.06 2.99 3.42
C PRO A 155 -21.64 4.46 3.29
N ASN A 156 -20.34 4.73 3.25
CA ASN A 156 -19.76 6.05 3.05
C ASN A 156 -19.69 6.48 1.56
N GLY A 157 -20.18 5.66 0.63
CA GLY A 157 -20.20 5.93 -0.80
C GLY A 157 -18.92 5.53 -1.55
N GLU A 158 -17.95 4.91 -0.89
CA GLU A 158 -16.71 4.46 -1.53
C GLU A 158 -16.93 3.19 -2.35
N LEU A 159 -16.32 3.13 -3.54
CA LEU A 159 -16.34 1.90 -4.33
C LEU A 159 -15.55 0.80 -3.63
N VAL A 160 -16.17 -0.38 -3.53
CA VAL A 160 -15.55 -1.59 -3.03
C VAL A 160 -15.08 -2.40 -4.22
N MET A 161 -13.77 -2.63 -4.26
CA MET A 161 -13.11 -3.41 -5.29
C MET A 161 -12.60 -4.72 -4.68
N GLN A 162 -12.69 -5.81 -5.43
CA GLN A 162 -12.24 -7.13 -5.00
C GLN A 162 -11.33 -7.77 -6.04
N ARG A 163 -10.28 -8.46 -5.58
CA ARG A 163 -9.48 -9.39 -6.39
C ARG A 163 -9.49 -10.76 -5.72
N VAL A 164 -9.72 -11.82 -6.49
CA VAL A 164 -9.58 -13.20 -6.00
C VAL A 164 -8.10 -13.63 -6.07
N LEU A 165 -7.62 -14.33 -5.04
CA LEU A 165 -6.24 -14.83 -4.96
C LEU A 165 -6.10 -16.31 -5.32
N THR A 166 -7.16 -17.10 -5.11
CA THR A 166 -7.23 -18.52 -5.46
C THR A 166 -8.30 -18.77 -6.52
N THR A 167 -7.89 -19.32 -7.66
CA THR A 167 -8.78 -20.02 -8.60
C THR A 167 -8.71 -21.51 -8.35
#